data_AF-A0AA94F0C7-F1
#
_entry.id   AF-A0AA94F0C7-F1
#
_cell.length_a   1.000
_cell.length_b   1.000
_cell.length_c   1.000
_cell.angle_alpha   90.00
_cell.angle_beta   90.00
_cell.angle_gamma   90.00
#
_symmetry.space_group_name_H-M   'P 1'
#
loop_
_entity.id
_entity.type
_entity.pdbx_description
1 polymer ?
#
loop_
_entity_poly.entity_id
_entity_poly.type
_entity_poly.pdbx_seq_one_letter_code
_entity_poly.pdbx_strand_id
1 'polypeptide(L)'
;MEHIFTQNIKQVLQSHFGDLAEDVFNNSYLIRYINLKTRSANKGSKSRGSFHPLAVLYVLIEDYISKGFDTNDSYKDYDGATFTVIKSRATELPFCKKIQNHSFNNRVNSEFEKFFKEEIEFIPVIRNLETKKYWINENLLRVKEQNIAKAVIEIINSYFAAKQEAFMGFIKACEELQKFEEDKTKNIEDFIIGLLAPNVDARLFEIVSYSILKFHYHDQNIIWGFDMDNLTTESLQLYKTGRTNANDGGIDFVMKPLGRFFQVTETIDFKKYFLDIDKIQKYPISFVIKSEESTEDLLQKIRDNANKTYSIKSIVEKYMSCIEEVINIQVLRERFNIANQQGYLKPILDEIILQSKVEFNYDDSDTEDDEE
;
A
#
# COMPACT_ATOMS: atom_id res chain seq x y z
N MET A 1 20.42 0.25 10.97
CA MET A 1 19.62 -0.99 10.91
C MET A 1 19.65 -1.46 9.48
N GLU A 2 20.50 -2.42 9.18
CA GLU A 2 20.65 -2.99 7.83
C GLU A 2 19.49 -3.95 7.54
N HIS A 3 19.12 -4.04 6.26
CA HIS A 3 18.21 -5.04 5.72
C HIS A 3 18.76 -5.51 4.37
N ILE A 4 18.10 -6.49 3.75
CA ILE A 4 18.62 -7.13 2.53
C ILE A 4 18.91 -6.08 1.43
N PHE A 5 17.99 -5.13 1.19
CA PHE A 5 18.21 -4.07 0.20
C PHE A 5 19.29 -3.04 0.57
N THR A 6 19.73 -3.00 1.83
CA THR A 6 20.86 -2.16 2.24
C THR A 6 22.13 -2.56 1.48
N GLN A 7 22.27 -3.84 1.11
CA GLN A 7 23.42 -4.30 0.32
C GLN A 7 23.40 -3.72 -1.09
N ASN A 8 22.23 -3.66 -1.75
CA ASN A 8 22.09 -2.99 -3.05
C ASN A 8 22.45 -1.49 -2.93
N ILE A 9 21.99 -0.82 -1.86
CA ILE A 9 22.37 0.59 -1.60
C ILE A 9 23.88 0.72 -1.46
N LYS A 10 24.51 -0.12 -0.65
CA LYS A 10 25.97 -0.10 -0.44
C LYS A 10 26.73 -0.37 -1.74
N GLN A 11 26.25 -1.27 -2.60
CA GLN A 11 26.85 -1.54 -3.92
C GLN A 11 26.77 -0.32 -4.85
N VAL A 12 25.62 0.37 -4.92
CA VAL A 12 25.49 1.61 -5.70
C VAL A 12 26.40 2.70 -5.13
N LEU A 13 26.49 2.84 -3.82
CA LEU A 13 27.41 3.82 -3.23
C LEU A 13 28.88 3.46 -3.51
N GLN A 14 29.23 2.18 -3.49
CA GLN A 14 30.57 1.69 -3.82
C GLN A 14 30.95 2.00 -5.28
N SER A 15 30.01 1.86 -6.22
CA SER A 15 30.27 2.16 -7.63
C SER A 15 30.49 3.66 -7.89
N HIS A 16 29.78 4.53 -7.16
CA HIS A 16 29.91 6.00 -7.30
C HIS A 16 31.06 6.60 -6.51
N PHE A 17 31.36 6.08 -5.32
CA PHE A 17 32.24 6.76 -4.36
C PHE A 17 33.46 5.94 -3.92
N GLY A 18 33.58 4.67 -4.36
CA GLY A 18 34.70 3.80 -3.98
C GLY A 18 34.84 3.70 -2.46
N ASP A 19 36.04 3.99 -1.95
CA ASP A 19 36.36 3.89 -0.51
C ASP A 19 35.52 4.83 0.37
N LEU A 20 34.90 5.87 -0.18
CA LEU A 20 34.03 6.79 0.55
C LEU A 20 32.59 6.29 0.72
N ALA A 21 32.22 5.15 0.13
CA ALA A 21 30.85 4.65 0.13
C ALA A 21 30.25 4.45 1.52
N GLU A 22 31.00 3.82 2.43
CA GLU A 22 30.54 3.57 3.80
C GLU A 22 30.39 4.88 4.59
N ASP A 23 31.27 5.85 4.35
CA ASP A 23 31.18 7.20 4.92
C ASP A 23 29.93 7.93 4.40
N VAL A 24 29.64 7.86 3.10
CA VAL A 24 28.44 8.44 2.51
C VAL A 24 27.18 7.80 3.11
N PHE A 25 27.16 6.47 3.24
CA PHE A 25 26.04 5.75 3.82
C PHE A 25 25.75 6.17 5.27
N ASN A 26 26.79 6.31 6.09
CA ASN A 26 26.65 6.60 7.51
C ASN A 26 26.34 8.07 7.80
N ASN A 27 26.89 9.00 6.99
CA ASN A 27 26.76 10.44 7.24
C ASN A 27 25.62 11.11 6.47
N SER A 28 25.07 10.48 5.42
CA SER A 28 23.94 11.05 4.67
C SER A 28 22.59 10.72 5.31
N TYR A 29 21.92 11.72 5.88
CA TYR A 29 20.54 11.55 6.34
C TYR A 29 19.58 11.18 5.20
N LEU A 30 19.82 11.67 3.98
CA LEU A 30 18.99 11.33 2.82
C LEU A 30 19.13 9.85 2.44
N ILE A 31 20.35 9.33 2.37
CA ILE A 31 20.58 7.89 2.10
C ILE A 31 20.00 7.03 3.22
N ARG A 32 20.19 7.41 4.49
CA ARG A 32 19.60 6.70 5.63
C ARG A 32 18.08 6.70 5.56
N TYR A 33 17.46 7.80 5.16
CA TYR A 33 16.01 7.88 4.93
C TYR A 33 15.57 6.95 3.81
N ILE A 34 16.25 6.96 2.66
CA ILE A 34 15.95 6.07 1.53
C ILE A 34 16.11 4.60 1.95
N ASN A 35 17.15 4.26 2.73
CA ASN A 35 17.30 2.92 3.31
C ASN A 35 16.07 2.54 4.15
N LEU A 36 15.61 3.41 5.05
CA LEU A 36 14.37 3.16 5.81
C LEU A 36 13.13 2.95 4.92
N LYS A 37 13.04 3.68 3.79
CA LYS A 37 11.92 3.57 2.83
C LYS A 37 11.98 2.33 1.94
N THR A 38 13.15 1.75 1.74
CA THR A 38 13.38 0.60 0.85
C THR A 38 13.40 -0.74 1.59
N ARG A 39 13.09 -0.77 2.88
CA ARG A 39 12.96 -2.00 3.71
C ARG A 39 12.09 -3.10 3.12
N SER A 40 11.14 -2.73 2.25
CA SER A 40 10.18 -3.63 1.63
C SER A 40 10.66 -4.23 0.30
N ALA A 41 11.89 -3.96 -0.15
CA ALA A 41 12.35 -4.40 -1.47
C ALA A 41 12.35 -5.94 -1.58
N ASN A 42 12.88 -6.60 -0.54
CA ASN A 42 13.15 -8.05 -0.56
C ASN A 42 12.23 -8.84 0.37
N LYS A 43 11.28 -8.18 1.02
CA LYS A 43 10.09 -8.85 1.54
C LYS A 43 9.15 -8.87 0.33
N GLY A 44 8.78 -10.03 -0.23
CA GLY A 44 8.18 -10.19 -1.58
C GLY A 44 6.98 -9.28 -1.95
N SER A 45 6.17 -9.65 -2.95
CA SER A 45 4.93 -8.89 -3.30
C SER A 45 4.05 -8.56 -2.07
N LYS A 46 4.20 -9.39 -1.04
CA LYS A 46 3.71 -9.34 0.34
C LYS A 46 4.24 -8.19 1.23
N SER A 47 4.91 -7.14 0.76
CA SER A 47 5.31 -6.04 1.65
C SER A 47 5.12 -4.64 1.09
N ARG A 48 4.65 -3.73 1.95
CA ARG A 48 4.29 -2.36 1.59
C ARG A 48 5.48 -1.52 1.17
N GLY A 49 5.46 -1.08 -0.08
CA GLY A 49 6.44 -0.14 -0.61
C GLY A 49 6.16 1.31 -0.23
N SER A 50 7.24 2.07 0.00
CA SER A 50 7.16 3.52 0.24
C SER A 50 7.39 4.30 -1.06
N PHE A 51 6.49 4.13 -2.02
CA PHE A 51 6.68 4.65 -3.38
C PHE A 51 6.56 6.18 -3.47
N HIS A 52 5.50 6.77 -2.92
CA HIS A 52 5.25 8.21 -3.06
C HIS A 52 6.39 9.08 -2.48
N PRO A 53 6.94 8.84 -1.28
CA PRO A 53 8.07 9.63 -0.80
C PRO A 53 9.31 9.53 -1.68
N LEU A 54 9.63 8.33 -2.17
CA LEU A 54 10.76 8.11 -3.06
C LEU A 54 10.55 8.80 -4.41
N ALA A 55 9.34 8.75 -4.97
CA ALA A 55 9.01 9.45 -6.21
C ALA A 55 9.15 10.98 -6.08
N VAL A 56 8.75 11.58 -4.95
CA VAL A 56 8.94 13.02 -4.71
C VAL A 56 10.43 13.39 -4.71
N LEU A 57 11.26 12.62 -3.99
CA LEU A 57 12.71 12.82 -3.98
C LEU A 57 13.29 12.64 -5.38
N TYR A 58 12.89 11.58 -6.08
CA TYR A 58 13.34 11.25 -7.42
C TYR A 58 13.13 12.42 -8.38
N VAL A 59 11.90 12.92 -8.52
CA VAL A 59 11.59 13.94 -9.53
C VAL A 59 12.24 15.29 -9.24
N LEU A 60 12.44 15.64 -7.97
CA LEU A 60 13.16 16.87 -7.61
C LEU A 60 14.66 16.75 -7.84
N ILE A 61 15.23 15.56 -7.61
CA ILE A 61 16.65 15.28 -7.88
C ILE A 61 16.90 15.13 -9.39
N GLU A 62 15.97 14.54 -10.13
CA GLU A 62 16.00 14.47 -11.60
C GLU A 62 15.92 15.89 -12.20
N ASP A 63 15.04 16.75 -11.68
CA ASP A 63 14.98 18.17 -12.05
C ASP A 63 16.29 18.92 -11.75
N TYR A 64 16.97 18.58 -10.65
CA TYR A 64 18.27 19.13 -10.26
C TYR A 64 19.39 18.70 -11.22
N ILE A 65 19.50 17.39 -11.50
CA ILE A 65 20.52 16.83 -12.39
C ILE A 65 20.31 17.28 -13.83
N SER A 66 19.07 17.29 -14.32
CA SER A 66 18.75 17.66 -15.72
C SER A 66 19.13 19.11 -16.06
N LYS A 67 19.25 19.99 -15.05
CA LYS A 67 19.75 21.36 -15.19
C LYS A 67 21.26 21.50 -14.94
N GLY A 68 21.96 20.39 -14.69
CA GLY A 68 23.40 20.33 -14.50
C GLY A 68 23.89 20.85 -13.15
N PHE A 69 22.99 21.07 -12.18
CA PHE A 69 23.34 21.61 -10.87
C PHE A 69 24.22 20.69 -10.03
N ASP A 70 24.31 19.40 -10.38
CA ASP A 70 25.24 18.45 -9.75
C ASP A 70 26.70 18.73 -10.10
N THR A 71 26.97 19.56 -11.12
CA THR A 71 28.32 19.88 -11.61
C THR A 71 28.68 21.37 -11.50
N ASN A 72 27.74 22.22 -11.10
CA ASN A 72 27.94 23.66 -11.01
C ASN A 72 27.21 24.26 -9.80
N ASP A 73 27.60 25.48 -9.40
CA ASP A 73 27.02 26.14 -8.22
C ASP A 73 25.89 27.13 -8.56
N SER A 74 25.22 26.95 -9.71
CA SER A 74 24.12 27.83 -10.14
C SER A 74 22.77 27.48 -9.51
N TYR A 75 22.70 26.43 -8.68
CA TYR A 75 21.44 26.01 -8.04
C TYR A 75 20.83 27.08 -7.14
N LYS A 76 21.66 27.88 -6.47
CA LYS A 76 21.22 29.01 -5.63
C LYS A 76 20.39 30.06 -6.37
N ASP A 77 20.56 30.14 -7.69
CA ASP A 77 19.88 31.10 -8.58
C ASP A 77 18.66 30.47 -9.28
N TYR A 78 18.29 29.23 -8.94
CA TYR A 78 17.20 28.51 -9.59
C TYR A 78 15.82 28.93 -9.08
N ASP A 79 14.94 29.34 -9.99
CA ASP A 79 13.53 29.71 -9.74
C ASP A 79 12.64 28.59 -9.20
N GLY A 80 13.13 27.35 -9.20
CA GLY A 80 12.40 26.18 -8.68
C GLY A 80 11.49 25.50 -9.68
N ALA A 81 11.23 24.22 -9.41
CA ALA A 81 10.38 23.39 -10.23
C ALA A 81 8.90 23.71 -9.99
N THR A 82 8.10 23.68 -11.05
CA THR A 82 6.64 23.88 -10.92
C THR A 82 5.95 22.60 -10.50
N PHE A 83 4.97 22.69 -9.60
CA PHE A 83 4.19 21.54 -9.11
C PHE A 83 3.65 20.63 -10.21
N THR A 84 3.06 21.21 -11.26
CA THR A 84 2.43 20.45 -12.35
C THR A 84 3.44 19.56 -13.08
N VAL A 85 4.64 20.07 -13.33
CA VAL A 85 5.71 19.34 -14.03
C VAL A 85 6.21 18.17 -13.17
N ILE A 86 6.62 18.44 -11.93
CA ILE A 86 7.14 17.39 -11.04
C ILE A 86 6.08 16.35 -10.69
N LYS A 87 4.80 16.75 -10.58
CA LYS A 87 3.69 15.83 -10.34
C LYS A 87 3.44 14.93 -11.56
N SER A 88 3.41 15.51 -12.76
CA SER A 88 3.24 14.73 -14.00
C SER A 88 4.34 13.68 -14.11
N ARG A 89 5.60 14.11 -13.94
CA ARG A 89 6.74 13.19 -13.98
C ARG A 89 6.66 12.11 -12.89
N ALA A 90 6.23 12.45 -11.68
CA ALA A 90 6.07 11.47 -10.62
C ALA A 90 4.99 10.43 -10.90
N THR A 91 3.93 10.77 -11.66
CA THR A 91 2.89 9.81 -12.05
C THR A 91 3.35 8.78 -13.08
N GLU A 92 4.46 9.03 -13.77
CA GLU A 92 5.08 8.11 -14.72
C GLU A 92 5.97 7.08 -14.02
N LEU A 93 6.38 7.33 -12.77
CA LEU A 93 7.20 6.39 -12.01
C LEU A 93 6.38 5.16 -11.59
N PRO A 94 7.00 3.96 -11.53
CA PRO A 94 6.34 2.74 -11.10
C PRO A 94 5.58 2.92 -9.78
N PHE A 95 4.35 2.39 -9.74
CA PHE A 95 3.45 2.45 -8.58
C PHE A 95 3.01 3.86 -8.14
N CYS A 96 3.28 4.92 -8.93
CA CYS A 96 3.04 6.31 -8.53
C CYS A 96 1.95 7.05 -9.33
N LYS A 97 1.22 6.36 -10.22
CA LYS A 97 0.14 6.94 -11.07
C LYS A 97 -0.89 7.80 -10.31
N LYS A 98 -1.16 7.49 -9.03
CA LYS A 98 -2.11 8.20 -8.16
C LYS A 98 -1.43 8.94 -7.00
N ILE A 99 -0.20 9.41 -7.18
CA ILE A 99 0.54 10.15 -6.15
C ILE A 99 -0.28 11.33 -5.60
N GLN A 100 -0.40 11.38 -4.27
CA GLN A 100 -1.22 12.38 -3.58
C GLN A 100 -0.45 13.71 -3.45
N ASN A 101 -1.15 14.84 -3.58
CA ASN A 101 -0.52 16.17 -3.47
C ASN A 101 0.18 16.38 -2.12
N HIS A 102 -0.35 15.80 -1.05
CA HIS A 102 0.22 15.96 0.28
C HIS A 102 1.61 15.31 0.44
N SER A 103 1.96 14.36 -0.45
CA SER A 103 3.30 13.78 -0.53
C SER A 103 4.35 14.86 -0.79
N PHE A 104 4.09 15.74 -1.76
CA PHE A 104 4.96 16.87 -2.09
C PHE A 104 4.92 18.00 -1.06
N ASN A 105 3.78 18.16 -0.38
CA ASN A 105 3.58 19.32 0.48
C ASN A 105 4.29 19.16 1.82
N ASN A 106 3.89 18.14 2.60
CA ASN A 106 4.34 18.01 3.99
C ASN A 106 4.79 16.60 4.34
N ARG A 107 4.21 15.56 3.74
CA ARG A 107 4.38 14.18 4.22
C ARG A 107 5.83 13.68 4.17
N VAL A 108 6.57 13.99 3.11
CA VAL A 108 8.00 13.62 3.02
C VAL A 108 8.78 14.26 4.16
N ASN A 109 8.61 15.56 4.37
CA ASN A 109 9.31 16.31 5.42
C ASN A 109 8.91 15.82 6.83
N SER A 110 7.62 15.69 7.13
CA SER A 110 7.15 15.23 8.43
C SER A 110 7.59 13.80 8.74
N GLU A 111 7.62 12.91 7.74
CA GLU A 111 8.16 11.55 7.92
C GLU A 111 9.67 11.58 8.14
N PHE A 112 10.41 12.42 7.41
CA PHE A 112 11.85 12.60 7.57
C PHE A 112 12.20 13.12 8.98
N GLU A 113 11.55 14.19 9.41
CA GLU A 113 11.65 14.76 10.76
C GLU A 113 11.32 13.73 11.84
N LYS A 114 10.28 12.90 11.64
CA LYS A 114 9.92 11.87 12.62
C LYS A 114 11.04 10.84 12.83
N PHE A 115 11.83 10.52 11.79
CA PHE A 115 12.91 9.55 11.89
C PHE A 115 14.16 10.09 12.58
N PHE A 116 14.49 11.38 12.38
CA PHE A 116 15.76 11.94 12.84
C PHE A 116 15.62 13.03 13.92
N LYS A 117 14.42 13.56 14.13
CA LYS A 117 14.06 14.51 15.19
C LYS A 117 15.04 15.69 15.27
N GLU A 118 15.64 15.91 16.45
CA GLU A 118 16.55 17.02 16.75
C GLU A 118 17.94 16.85 16.11
N GLU A 119 18.23 15.71 15.46
CA GLU A 119 19.53 15.46 14.81
C GLU A 119 19.66 16.11 13.42
N ILE A 120 18.59 16.70 12.87
CA ILE A 120 18.60 17.26 11.52
C ILE A 120 18.51 18.78 11.52
N GLU A 121 19.34 19.40 10.69
CA GLU A 121 19.30 20.85 10.41
C GLU A 121 18.46 21.17 9.16
N PHE A 122 18.25 20.18 8.29
CA PHE A 122 17.69 20.35 6.96
C PHE A 122 16.56 19.37 6.69
N ILE A 123 15.52 19.86 6.00
CA ILE A 123 14.42 19.04 5.46
C ILE A 123 14.60 18.79 3.95
N PRO A 124 14.12 17.66 3.40
CA PRO A 124 14.34 17.31 2.00
C PRO A 124 13.67 18.25 0.99
N VAL A 125 12.39 18.55 1.17
CA VAL A 125 11.60 19.31 0.18
C VAL A 125 11.41 20.73 0.67
N ILE A 126 11.91 21.70 -0.10
CA ILE A 126 11.65 23.13 0.11
C ILE A 126 10.53 23.55 -0.83
N ARG A 127 9.57 24.32 -0.32
CA ARG A 127 8.41 24.79 -1.08
C ARG A 127 8.12 26.24 -0.79
N ASN A 128 7.85 27.02 -1.83
CA ASN A 128 7.26 28.34 -1.72
C ASN A 128 5.76 28.26 -2.02
N LEU A 129 4.92 28.64 -1.05
CA LEU A 129 3.46 28.56 -1.17
C LEU A 129 2.86 29.59 -2.13
N GLU A 130 3.47 30.77 -2.23
CA GLU A 130 3.01 31.87 -3.08
C GLU A 130 3.32 31.57 -4.54
N THR A 131 4.56 31.19 -4.84
CA THR A 131 5.00 30.94 -6.22
C THR A 131 4.72 29.49 -6.68
N LYS A 132 4.31 28.61 -5.76
CA LYS A 132 4.09 27.16 -6.00
C LYS A 132 5.31 26.46 -6.61
N LYS A 133 6.49 26.88 -6.17
CA LYS A 133 7.80 26.37 -6.60
C LYS A 133 8.36 25.40 -5.56
N TYR A 134 9.14 24.44 -6.05
CA TYR A 134 9.68 23.33 -5.26
C TYR A 134 11.16 23.13 -5.57
N TRP A 135 11.90 22.74 -4.54
CA TRP A 135 13.33 22.44 -4.61
C TRP A 135 13.64 21.22 -3.74
N ILE A 136 14.66 20.46 -4.15
CA ILE A 136 15.37 19.58 -3.23
C ILE A 136 16.36 20.42 -2.42
N ASN A 137 16.50 20.14 -1.13
CA ASN A 137 17.51 20.81 -0.32
C ASN A 137 18.90 20.27 -0.64
N GLU A 138 19.73 21.09 -1.30
CA GLU A 138 21.06 20.69 -1.76
C GLU A 138 22.01 20.31 -0.62
N ASN A 139 21.80 20.83 0.60
CA ASN A 139 22.59 20.43 1.77
C ASN A 139 22.44 18.93 2.08
N LEU A 140 21.34 18.30 1.67
CA LEU A 140 21.12 16.86 1.82
C LEU A 140 21.66 16.05 0.63
N LEU A 141 22.06 16.70 -0.46
CA LEU A 141 22.70 16.10 -1.63
C LEU A 141 24.23 16.18 -1.59
N ARG A 142 24.81 16.93 -0.64
CA ARG A 142 26.27 17.07 -0.52
C ARG A 142 26.77 16.40 0.75
N VAL A 143 27.74 15.50 0.61
CA VAL A 143 28.38 14.77 1.73
C VAL A 143 29.89 14.82 1.54
N LYS A 144 30.62 15.48 2.45
CA LYS A 144 32.08 15.68 2.37
C LYS A 144 32.53 16.10 0.95
N GLU A 145 31.92 17.16 0.43
CA GLU A 145 32.14 17.73 -0.91
C GLU A 145 31.67 16.88 -2.11
N GLN A 146 31.20 15.65 -1.88
CA GLN A 146 30.64 14.79 -2.93
C GLN A 146 29.15 15.05 -3.13
N ASN A 147 28.71 15.07 -4.39
CA ASN A 147 27.30 15.13 -4.74
C ASN A 147 26.71 13.72 -4.86
N ILE A 148 25.65 13.43 -4.10
CA ILE A 148 25.02 12.11 -4.06
C ILE A 148 23.78 11.97 -4.95
N ALA A 149 23.42 12.99 -5.74
CA ALA A 149 22.20 13.02 -6.54
C ALA A 149 22.07 11.82 -7.49
N LYS A 150 23.13 11.53 -8.26
CA LYS A 150 23.14 10.41 -9.23
C LYS A 150 22.99 9.06 -8.53
N ALA A 151 23.71 8.84 -7.45
CA ALA A 151 23.60 7.62 -6.65
C ALA A 151 22.19 7.45 -6.05
N VAL A 152 21.56 8.54 -5.58
CA VAL A 152 20.18 8.50 -5.08
C VAL A 152 19.19 8.07 -6.15
N ILE A 153 19.30 8.62 -7.37
CA ILE A 153 18.45 8.23 -8.51
C ILE A 153 18.61 6.73 -8.81
N GLU A 154 19.85 6.25 -8.87
CA GLU A 154 20.15 4.84 -9.14
C GLU A 154 19.58 3.92 -8.05
N ILE A 155 19.75 4.26 -6.77
CA ILE A 155 19.16 3.51 -5.65
C ILE A 155 17.63 3.40 -5.77
N ILE A 156 16.96 4.51 -6.10
CA ILE A 156 15.49 4.54 -6.22
C ILE A 156 15.04 3.71 -7.43
N ASN A 157 15.75 3.81 -8.57
CA ASN A 157 15.50 2.98 -9.75
C ASN A 157 15.65 1.49 -9.43
N SER A 158 16.74 1.08 -8.77
CA SER A 158 16.94 -0.31 -8.36
C SER A 158 15.83 -0.81 -7.43
N TYR A 159 15.30 0.06 -6.57
CA TYR A 159 14.19 -0.29 -5.70
C TYR A 159 12.88 -0.50 -6.47
N PHE A 160 12.57 0.39 -7.42
CA PHE A 160 11.39 0.21 -8.27
C PHE A 160 11.48 -1.06 -9.11
N ALA A 161 12.63 -1.33 -9.72
CA ALA A 161 12.88 -2.54 -10.50
C ALA A 161 12.67 -3.81 -9.64
N ALA A 162 13.27 -3.88 -8.45
CA ALA A 162 13.09 -5.02 -7.54
C ALA A 162 11.62 -5.24 -7.14
N LYS A 163 10.82 -4.17 -6.98
CA LYS A 163 9.39 -4.29 -6.66
C LYS A 163 8.55 -4.68 -7.88
N GLN A 164 8.91 -4.24 -9.08
CA GLN A 164 8.27 -4.68 -10.32
C GLN A 164 8.54 -6.17 -10.57
N GLU A 165 9.80 -6.61 -10.47
CA GLU A 165 10.19 -8.02 -10.61
C GLU A 165 9.44 -8.90 -9.61
N ALA A 166 9.41 -8.52 -8.33
CA ALA A 166 8.68 -9.27 -7.31
C ALA A 166 7.16 -9.33 -7.57
N PHE A 167 6.60 -8.32 -8.23
CA PHE A 167 5.19 -8.29 -8.62
C PHE A 167 4.92 -9.14 -9.86
N MET A 168 5.74 -9.03 -10.90
CA MET A 168 5.64 -9.88 -12.10
C MET A 168 5.81 -11.35 -11.75
N GLY A 169 6.78 -11.69 -10.89
CA GLY A 169 6.94 -13.05 -10.38
C GLY A 169 5.70 -13.55 -9.62
N PHE A 170 4.99 -12.66 -8.93
CA PHE A 170 3.72 -13.02 -8.28
C PHE A 170 2.60 -13.30 -9.31
N ILE A 171 2.44 -12.45 -10.32
CA ILE A 171 1.43 -12.66 -11.37
C ILE A 171 1.71 -13.93 -12.15
N LYS A 172 2.97 -14.15 -12.57
CA LYS A 172 3.39 -15.37 -13.26
C LYS A 172 3.15 -16.62 -12.42
N ALA A 173 3.43 -16.58 -11.11
CA ALA A 173 3.12 -17.68 -10.21
C ALA A 173 1.60 -17.98 -10.16
N CYS A 174 0.75 -16.95 -10.13
CA CYS A 174 -0.70 -17.14 -10.19
C CYS A 174 -1.15 -17.72 -11.54
N GLU A 175 -0.61 -17.24 -12.67
CA GLU A 175 -0.93 -17.74 -14.01
C GLU A 175 -0.44 -19.18 -14.24
N GLU A 176 0.71 -19.55 -13.69
CA GLU A 176 1.19 -20.93 -13.66
C GLU A 176 0.24 -21.82 -12.85
N LEU A 177 -0.28 -21.32 -11.72
CA LEU A 177 -1.26 -22.03 -10.90
C LEU A 177 -2.59 -22.26 -11.63
N GLN A 178 -3.01 -21.35 -12.53
CA GLN A 178 -4.21 -21.53 -13.37
C GLN A 178 -4.07 -22.69 -14.37
N LYS A 179 -2.86 -22.96 -14.85
CA LYS A 179 -2.59 -23.97 -15.90
C LYS A 179 -2.64 -25.42 -15.39
N PHE A 180 -2.65 -25.64 -14.08
CA PHE A 180 -2.67 -27.01 -13.55
C PHE A 180 -4.06 -27.66 -13.67
N GLU A 181 -4.07 -28.94 -14.01
CA GLU A 181 -5.24 -29.82 -13.95
C GLU A 181 -5.69 -30.07 -12.49
N GLU A 182 -6.88 -30.64 -12.31
CA GLU A 182 -7.58 -30.84 -11.03
C GLU A 182 -6.74 -31.49 -9.91
N ASP A 183 -5.67 -32.22 -10.25
CA ASP A 183 -4.82 -32.98 -9.32
C ASP A 183 -3.84 -32.12 -8.48
N LYS A 184 -3.81 -30.79 -8.66
CA LYS A 184 -2.98 -29.85 -7.85
C LYS A 184 -3.77 -28.76 -7.11
N THR A 185 -5.08 -28.93 -6.92
CA THR A 185 -5.96 -28.02 -6.18
C THR A 185 -5.39 -27.59 -4.82
N LYS A 186 -4.80 -28.53 -4.07
CA LYS A 186 -4.18 -28.25 -2.77
C LYS A 186 -3.05 -27.20 -2.81
N ASN A 187 -2.25 -27.18 -3.88
CA ASN A 187 -1.17 -26.19 -4.00
C ASN A 187 -1.73 -24.77 -4.21
N ILE A 188 -2.86 -24.65 -4.91
CA ILE A 188 -3.55 -23.36 -5.12
C ILE A 188 -4.18 -22.89 -3.80
N GLU A 189 -4.81 -23.80 -3.06
CA GLU A 189 -5.39 -23.51 -1.75
C GLU A 189 -4.33 -23.00 -0.76
N ASP A 190 -3.23 -23.74 -0.60
CA ASP A 190 -2.13 -23.37 0.30
C ASP A 190 -1.51 -22.03 -0.12
N PHE A 191 -1.42 -21.77 -1.43
CA PHE A 191 -0.95 -20.49 -1.96
C PHE A 191 -1.88 -19.33 -1.55
N ILE A 192 -3.19 -19.42 -1.82
CA ILE A 192 -4.17 -18.38 -1.52
C ILE A 192 -4.23 -18.11 0.00
N ILE A 193 -4.30 -19.16 0.81
CA ILE A 193 -4.29 -19.03 2.28
C ILE A 193 -3.00 -18.37 2.76
N GLY A 194 -1.86 -18.70 2.14
CA GLY A 194 -0.57 -18.08 2.42
C GLY A 194 -0.50 -16.57 2.09
N LEU A 195 -1.46 -16.02 1.34
CA LEU A 195 -1.62 -14.58 1.10
C LEU A 195 -2.42 -13.86 2.19
N LEU A 196 -3.08 -14.59 3.10
CA LEU A 196 -3.79 -13.99 4.23
C LEU A 196 -2.90 -13.74 5.45
N ALA A 197 -1.67 -14.25 5.45
CA ALA A 197 -0.80 -14.22 6.62
C ALA A 197 -0.52 -12.80 7.17
N PRO A 198 -0.35 -12.62 8.49
CA PRO A 198 -0.18 -11.30 9.11
C PRO A 198 0.98 -10.45 8.55
N ASN A 199 2.03 -11.08 8.02
CA ASN A 199 3.18 -10.42 7.44
C ASN A 199 3.02 -9.99 5.98
N VAL A 200 1.86 -10.26 5.35
CA VAL A 200 1.56 -9.92 3.94
C VAL A 200 1.32 -8.41 3.75
N ASP A 201 1.32 -7.88 2.53
CA ASP A 201 0.99 -6.48 2.25
C ASP A 201 -0.50 -6.29 2.52
N ALA A 202 -0.87 -5.23 3.23
CA ALA A 202 -2.27 -4.97 3.57
C ALA A 202 -3.18 -4.84 2.34
N ARG A 203 -2.65 -4.36 1.20
CA ARG A 203 -3.37 -4.27 -0.07
C ARG A 203 -3.60 -5.65 -0.68
N LEU A 204 -2.59 -6.53 -0.61
CA LEU A 204 -2.75 -7.91 -1.06
C LEU A 204 -3.74 -8.66 -0.17
N PHE A 205 -3.71 -8.44 1.14
CA PHE A 205 -4.72 -8.95 2.07
C PHE A 205 -6.13 -8.44 1.71
N GLU A 206 -6.29 -7.16 1.39
CA GLU A 206 -7.57 -6.58 0.94
C GLU A 206 -8.06 -7.25 -0.35
N ILE A 207 -7.19 -7.44 -1.35
CA ILE A 207 -7.50 -8.12 -2.62
C ILE A 207 -7.95 -9.56 -2.38
N VAL A 208 -7.23 -10.30 -1.56
CA VAL A 208 -7.51 -11.72 -1.31
C VAL A 208 -8.77 -11.87 -0.48
N SER A 209 -8.96 -11.06 0.56
CA SER A 209 -10.20 -11.05 1.34
C SER A 209 -11.41 -10.64 0.51
N TYR A 210 -11.29 -9.64 -0.37
CA TYR A 210 -12.33 -9.29 -1.33
C TYR A 210 -12.70 -10.49 -2.21
N SER A 211 -11.71 -11.15 -2.80
CA SER A 211 -11.92 -12.27 -3.73
C SER A 211 -12.62 -13.44 -3.03
N ILE A 212 -12.17 -13.80 -1.82
CA ILE A 212 -12.80 -14.84 -1.00
C ILE A 212 -14.25 -14.48 -0.67
N LEU A 213 -14.48 -13.26 -0.17
CA LEU A 213 -15.82 -12.83 0.25
C LEU A 213 -16.78 -12.70 -0.94
N LYS A 214 -16.30 -12.22 -2.09
CA LYS A 214 -17.07 -12.10 -3.32
C LYS A 214 -17.69 -13.44 -3.73
N PHE A 215 -16.90 -14.51 -3.70
CA PHE A 215 -17.38 -15.83 -4.07
C PHE A 215 -18.10 -16.57 -2.94
N HIS A 216 -17.74 -16.32 -1.67
CA HIS A 216 -18.49 -16.86 -0.53
C HIS A 216 -19.95 -16.39 -0.51
N TYR A 217 -20.21 -15.14 -0.89
CA TYR A 217 -21.56 -14.59 -0.95
C TYR A 217 -22.29 -14.89 -2.27
N HIS A 218 -21.60 -15.36 -3.31
CA HIS A 218 -22.13 -15.44 -4.68
C HIS A 218 -23.39 -16.30 -4.81
N ASP A 219 -23.45 -17.44 -4.12
CA ASP A 219 -24.60 -18.36 -4.17
C ASP A 219 -25.70 -18.04 -3.15
N GLN A 220 -25.49 -17.01 -2.31
CA GLN A 220 -26.45 -16.64 -1.29
C GLN A 220 -27.55 -15.81 -1.94
N ASN A 221 -28.73 -16.40 -2.10
CA ASN A 221 -29.88 -15.73 -2.69
C ASN A 221 -30.72 -15.03 -1.64
N ILE A 222 -31.22 -13.86 -1.99
CA ILE A 222 -32.26 -13.17 -1.23
C ILE A 222 -33.52 -13.05 -2.07
N ILE A 223 -34.67 -13.00 -1.39
CA ILE A 223 -35.97 -12.80 -2.00
C ILE A 223 -36.53 -11.49 -1.47
N TRP A 224 -36.79 -10.52 -2.35
CA TRP A 224 -37.23 -9.19 -1.95
C TRP A 224 -38.08 -8.52 -3.04
N GLY A 225 -38.97 -7.62 -2.63
CA GLY A 225 -39.84 -6.85 -3.49
C GLY A 225 -40.66 -5.87 -2.67
N PHE A 226 -41.20 -4.83 -3.31
CA PHE A 226 -42.10 -3.88 -2.63
C PHE A 226 -43.49 -4.48 -2.37
N ASP A 227 -43.81 -5.58 -3.03
CA ASP A 227 -45.10 -6.25 -3.01
C ASP A 227 -44.91 -7.77 -2.91
N MET A 228 -45.75 -8.43 -2.11
CA MET A 228 -45.62 -9.86 -1.81
C MET A 228 -45.93 -10.75 -3.01
N ASP A 229 -46.71 -10.26 -3.98
CA ASP A 229 -47.03 -10.99 -5.20
C ASP A 229 -45.94 -10.76 -6.28
N ASN A 230 -45.07 -9.77 -6.09
CA ASN A 230 -44.00 -9.37 -7.02
C ASN A 230 -42.61 -9.42 -6.37
N LEU A 231 -42.28 -10.56 -5.77
CA LEU A 231 -40.96 -10.80 -5.20
C LEU A 231 -39.94 -11.18 -6.29
N THR A 232 -38.72 -10.69 -6.12
CA THR A 232 -37.56 -10.98 -6.97
C THR A 232 -36.54 -11.78 -6.18
N THR A 233 -35.94 -12.78 -6.82
CA THR A 233 -34.80 -13.51 -6.27
C THR A 233 -33.53 -12.95 -6.89
N GLU A 234 -32.63 -12.43 -6.05
CA GLU A 234 -31.33 -11.89 -6.47
C GLU A 234 -30.22 -12.45 -5.58
N SER A 235 -29.11 -12.83 -6.18
CA SER A 235 -27.92 -13.29 -5.46
C SER A 235 -27.16 -12.12 -4.83
N LEU A 236 -26.54 -12.32 -3.68
CA LEU A 236 -25.69 -11.31 -3.05
C LEU A 236 -24.46 -11.02 -3.94
N GLN A 237 -24.20 -9.73 -4.14
CA GLN A 237 -23.09 -9.26 -4.97
C GLN A 237 -22.20 -8.33 -4.16
N LEU A 238 -20.92 -8.68 -4.03
CA LEU A 238 -19.93 -7.86 -3.32
C LEU A 238 -19.11 -7.03 -4.32
N TYR A 239 -19.19 -5.71 -4.17
CA TYR A 239 -18.48 -4.74 -4.99
C TYR A 239 -17.32 -4.12 -4.23
N LYS A 240 -16.21 -3.88 -4.92
CA LYS A 240 -15.12 -3.06 -4.41
C LYS A 240 -15.39 -1.59 -4.73
N THR A 241 -15.25 -0.69 -3.76
CA THR A 241 -15.56 0.75 -3.92
C THR A 241 -14.47 1.51 -4.67
N GLY A 242 -13.30 0.90 -4.87
CA GLY A 242 -12.16 1.50 -5.56
C GLY A 242 -10.92 0.61 -5.52
N ARG A 243 -9.75 1.21 -5.74
CA ARG A 243 -8.46 0.54 -5.50
C ARG A 243 -8.22 0.33 -4.01
N THR A 244 -7.20 -0.46 -3.67
CA THR A 244 -6.94 -0.80 -2.27
C THR A 244 -6.63 0.45 -1.44
N ASN A 245 -7.34 0.59 -0.33
CA ASN A 245 -7.31 1.77 0.53
C ASN A 245 -6.98 1.41 1.97
N ALA A 246 -6.24 0.31 2.17
CA ALA A 246 -5.88 -0.34 3.44
C ALA A 246 -5.33 0.56 4.58
N ASN A 247 -5.21 1.88 4.40
CA ASN A 247 -4.62 2.81 5.36
C ASN A 247 -5.27 4.20 5.48
N ASP A 248 -6.11 4.62 4.53
CA ASP A 248 -6.66 6.00 4.53
C ASP A 248 -8.08 6.06 5.15
N GLY A 249 -8.63 4.91 5.58
CA GLY A 249 -9.96 4.77 6.16
C GLY A 249 -11.06 5.01 5.13
N GLY A 250 -12.12 4.23 5.13
CA GLY A 250 -13.16 4.31 4.12
C GLY A 250 -14.10 3.13 4.21
N ILE A 251 -14.81 2.86 3.12
CA ILE A 251 -15.54 1.61 2.92
C ILE A 251 -14.86 0.94 1.74
N ASP A 252 -14.32 -0.26 1.93
CA ASP A 252 -13.62 -0.99 0.88
C ASP A 252 -14.59 -1.81 0.02
N PHE A 253 -15.59 -2.45 0.64
CA PHE A 253 -16.59 -3.26 -0.07
C PHE A 253 -18.03 -2.85 0.27
N VAL A 254 -18.92 -2.99 -0.72
CA VAL A 254 -20.36 -2.77 -0.58
C VAL A 254 -21.10 -3.97 -1.15
N MET A 255 -22.09 -4.46 -0.42
CA MET A 255 -22.91 -5.58 -0.84
C MET A 255 -24.26 -5.12 -1.36
N LYS A 256 -24.61 -5.56 -2.57
CA LYS A 256 -25.96 -5.47 -3.12
C LYS A 256 -26.71 -6.79 -2.90
N PRO A 257 -28.02 -6.77 -2.65
CA PRO A 257 -28.88 -5.58 -2.43
C PRO A 257 -29.03 -5.18 -0.95
N LEU A 258 -28.43 -5.92 -0.01
CA LEU A 258 -28.57 -5.65 1.43
C LEU A 258 -28.04 -4.28 1.88
N GLY A 259 -27.12 -3.68 1.13
CA GLY A 259 -26.46 -2.44 1.52
C GLY A 259 -25.40 -2.61 2.62
N ARG A 260 -24.91 -3.83 2.85
CA ARG A 260 -23.86 -4.08 3.86
C ARG A 260 -22.55 -3.46 3.44
N PHE A 261 -21.87 -2.80 4.38
CA PHE A 261 -20.58 -2.18 4.15
C PHE A 261 -19.47 -2.94 4.85
N PHE A 262 -18.33 -3.04 4.17
CA PHE A 262 -17.16 -3.73 4.68
C PHE A 262 -15.96 -2.80 4.68
N GLN A 263 -15.20 -2.86 5.76
CA GLN A 263 -13.96 -2.11 5.90
C GLN A 263 -12.81 -3.03 6.28
N VAL A 264 -11.72 -2.98 5.52
CA VAL A 264 -10.53 -3.81 5.75
C VAL A 264 -9.52 -3.04 6.59
N THR A 265 -8.93 -3.71 7.58
CA THR A 265 -7.96 -3.07 8.48
C THR A 265 -6.91 -4.05 8.98
N GLU A 266 -5.68 -3.56 9.14
CA GLU A 266 -4.56 -4.28 9.76
C GLU A 266 -4.29 -3.87 11.21
N THR A 267 -5.09 -2.94 11.75
CA THR A 267 -4.85 -2.32 13.05
C THR A 267 -6.04 -2.48 13.97
N ILE A 268 -5.75 -2.61 15.26
CA ILE A 268 -6.74 -2.67 16.35
C ILE A 268 -6.95 -1.30 17.04
N ASP A 269 -6.44 -0.21 16.45
CA ASP A 269 -6.66 1.13 16.97
C ASP A 269 -8.12 1.55 16.81
N PHE A 270 -8.88 1.50 17.91
CA PHE A 270 -10.32 1.81 17.94
C PHE A 270 -10.67 3.17 17.31
N LYS A 271 -9.75 4.15 17.32
CA LYS A 271 -10.00 5.47 16.75
C LYS A 271 -10.29 5.41 15.24
N LYS A 272 -9.66 4.46 14.54
CA LYS A 272 -9.89 4.25 13.10
C LYS A 272 -11.26 3.63 12.83
N TYR A 273 -11.66 2.64 13.63
CA TYR A 273 -12.99 2.03 13.54
C TYR A 273 -14.08 3.08 13.76
N PHE A 274 -13.96 3.89 14.83
CA PHE A 274 -14.96 4.90 15.16
C PHE A 274 -15.00 6.01 14.11
N LEU A 275 -13.83 6.38 13.53
CA LEU A 275 -13.76 7.33 12.43
C LEU A 275 -14.51 6.83 11.19
N ASP A 276 -14.33 5.56 10.80
CA ASP A 276 -15.02 4.99 9.65
C ASP A 276 -16.53 4.86 9.90
N ILE A 277 -16.95 4.53 11.12
CA ILE A 277 -18.36 4.56 11.56
C ILE A 277 -18.94 5.98 11.44
N ASP A 278 -18.21 7.01 11.90
CA ASP A 278 -18.66 8.40 11.82
C ASP A 278 -18.77 8.90 10.36
N LYS A 279 -17.89 8.47 9.45
CA LYS A 279 -17.92 8.84 8.02
C LYS A 279 -19.23 8.47 7.33
N ILE A 280 -19.91 7.43 7.81
CA ILE A 280 -21.19 6.96 7.26
C ILE A 280 -22.37 7.19 8.21
N GLN A 281 -22.29 8.23 9.05
CA GLN A 281 -23.34 8.61 9.99
C GLN A 281 -23.79 7.46 10.93
N LYS A 282 -22.83 6.64 11.38
CA LYS A 282 -23.06 5.53 12.31
C LYS A 282 -23.94 4.41 11.74
N TYR A 283 -23.92 4.24 10.43
CA TYR A 283 -24.46 3.05 9.79
C TYR A 283 -23.59 1.82 10.15
N PRO A 284 -24.16 0.60 10.24
CA PRO A 284 -23.39 -0.59 10.57
C PRO A 284 -22.28 -0.93 9.56
N ILE A 285 -21.13 -1.40 10.03
CA ILE A 285 -19.99 -1.82 9.22
C ILE A 285 -19.51 -3.19 9.66
N SER A 286 -19.27 -4.07 8.70
CA SER A 286 -18.55 -5.32 8.87
C SER A 286 -17.04 -5.08 8.73
N PHE A 287 -16.23 -5.43 9.72
CA PHE A 287 -14.78 -5.20 9.68
C PHE A 287 -14.01 -6.47 9.33
N VAL A 288 -13.23 -6.42 8.26
CA VAL A 288 -12.30 -7.49 7.86
C VAL A 288 -10.93 -7.18 8.46
N ILE A 289 -10.56 -7.90 9.52
CA ILE A 289 -9.38 -7.60 10.33
C ILE A 289 -8.27 -8.59 10.01
N LYS A 290 -7.10 -8.09 9.62
CA LYS A 290 -5.90 -8.90 9.38
C LYS A 290 -5.26 -9.35 10.70
N SER A 291 -5.92 -10.30 11.36
CA SER A 291 -5.48 -10.86 12.64
C SER A 291 -5.84 -12.34 12.74
N GLU A 292 -4.98 -13.10 13.43
CA GLU A 292 -5.22 -14.51 13.80
C GLU A 292 -5.93 -14.62 15.16
N GLU A 293 -6.13 -13.49 15.86
CA GLU A 293 -6.88 -13.47 17.12
C GLU A 293 -8.37 -13.76 16.90
N SER A 294 -9.05 -14.31 17.92
CA SER A 294 -10.48 -14.57 17.87
C SER A 294 -11.30 -13.29 17.66
N THR A 295 -12.49 -13.43 17.08
CA THR A 295 -13.42 -12.32 16.86
C THR A 295 -13.84 -11.66 18.19
N GLU A 296 -14.00 -12.46 19.24
CA GLU A 296 -14.33 -12.02 20.60
C GLU A 296 -13.21 -11.18 21.20
N ASP A 297 -11.96 -11.66 21.11
CA ASP A 297 -10.79 -10.95 21.63
C ASP A 297 -10.58 -9.62 20.92
N LEU A 298 -10.76 -9.60 19.59
CA LEU A 298 -10.66 -8.36 18.79
C LEU A 298 -11.70 -7.33 19.23
N LEU A 299 -12.98 -7.74 19.34
CA LEU A 299 -14.06 -6.87 19.82
C LEU A 299 -13.79 -6.37 21.24
N GLN A 300 -13.32 -7.25 22.13
CA GLN A 300 -13.01 -6.90 23.51
C GLN A 300 -11.86 -5.90 23.59
N LYS A 301 -10.80 -6.09 22.81
CA LYS A 301 -9.66 -5.15 22.71
C LYS A 301 -10.09 -3.78 22.20
N ILE A 302 -10.93 -3.73 21.16
CA ILE A 302 -11.46 -2.47 20.62
C ILE A 302 -12.28 -1.75 21.71
N ARG A 303 -13.19 -2.47 22.37
CA ARG A 303 -14.02 -1.93 23.46
C ARG A 303 -13.17 -1.43 24.63
N ASP A 304 -12.21 -2.21 25.10
CA ASP A 304 -11.38 -1.86 26.25
C ASP A 304 -10.49 -0.65 25.97
N ASN A 305 -9.91 -0.56 24.77
CA ASN A 305 -9.13 0.59 24.38
C ASN A 305 -9.99 1.86 24.22
N ALA A 306 -11.21 1.71 23.71
CA ALA A 306 -12.18 2.80 23.65
C ALA A 306 -12.59 3.28 25.06
N ASN A 307 -12.90 2.36 25.99
CA ASN A 307 -13.26 2.68 27.38
C ASN A 307 -12.12 3.36 28.17
N LYS A 308 -10.86 3.09 27.83
CA LYS A 308 -9.72 3.81 28.41
C LYS A 308 -9.66 5.27 27.97
N THR A 309 -10.19 5.59 26.78
CA THR A 309 -10.14 6.95 26.21
C THR A 309 -11.42 7.73 26.46
N TYR A 310 -12.58 7.08 26.32
CA TYR A 310 -13.89 7.68 26.55
C TYR A 310 -14.34 7.43 27.98
N SER A 311 -14.61 8.50 28.73
CA SER A 311 -15.11 8.40 30.11
C SER A 311 -16.56 7.89 30.20
N ILE A 312 -17.31 7.87 29.09
CA ILE A 312 -18.75 7.56 29.06
C ILE A 312 -18.98 6.24 28.32
N LYS A 313 -19.32 5.18 29.08
CA LYS A 313 -19.57 3.82 28.54
C LYS A 313 -20.67 3.78 27.48
N SER A 314 -21.73 4.57 27.63
CA SER A 314 -22.85 4.58 26.67
C SER A 314 -22.46 5.16 25.31
N ILE A 315 -21.38 5.95 25.22
CA ILE A 315 -20.83 6.37 23.94
C ILE A 315 -20.13 5.19 23.28
N VAL A 316 -19.28 4.48 24.03
CA VAL A 316 -18.55 3.31 23.52
C VAL A 316 -19.52 2.25 23.00
N GLU A 317 -20.57 1.92 23.77
CA GLU A 317 -21.54 0.91 23.33
C GLU A 317 -22.32 1.32 22.06
N LYS A 318 -22.60 2.62 21.84
CA LYS A 318 -23.20 3.08 20.57
C LYS A 318 -22.29 2.84 19.36
N TYR A 319 -20.98 3.03 19.53
CA TYR A 319 -20.04 2.72 18.44
C TYR A 319 -19.85 1.21 18.26
N MET A 320 -19.74 0.46 19.36
CA MET A 320 -19.64 -1.00 19.30
C MET A 320 -20.87 -1.63 18.65
N SER A 321 -22.08 -1.09 18.85
CA SER A 321 -23.30 -1.56 18.19
C SER A 321 -23.34 -1.28 16.69
N CYS A 322 -22.46 -0.41 16.16
CA CYS A 322 -22.31 -0.18 14.73
C CYS A 322 -21.31 -1.17 14.09
N ILE A 323 -20.63 -2.01 14.87
CA ILE A 323 -19.84 -3.12 14.32
C ILE A 323 -20.81 -4.27 14.04
N GLU A 324 -21.15 -4.45 12.76
CA GLU A 324 -22.12 -5.46 12.31
C GLU A 324 -21.54 -6.88 12.40
N GLU A 325 -20.29 -7.03 11.98
CA GLU A 325 -19.59 -8.31 11.92
C GLU A 325 -18.08 -8.07 12.02
N VAL A 326 -17.35 -9.03 12.60
CA VAL A 326 -15.88 -9.07 12.52
C VAL A 326 -15.46 -10.32 11.77
N ILE A 327 -14.66 -10.15 10.73
CA ILE A 327 -14.15 -11.21 9.87
C ILE A 327 -12.63 -11.20 10.01
N ASN A 328 -12.08 -12.12 10.81
CA ASN A 328 -10.63 -12.27 10.99
C ASN A 328 -10.04 -13.26 9.95
N ILE A 329 -8.75 -13.57 10.05
CA ILE A 329 -8.09 -14.52 9.12
C ILE A 329 -8.73 -15.91 9.21
N GLN A 330 -9.10 -16.37 10.41
CA GLN A 330 -9.73 -17.68 10.60
C GLN A 330 -11.09 -17.77 9.90
N VAL A 331 -11.94 -16.75 10.05
CA VAL A 331 -13.24 -16.66 9.35
C VAL A 331 -13.04 -16.60 7.84
N LEU A 332 -12.02 -15.88 7.34
CA LEU A 332 -11.70 -15.87 5.91
C LEU A 332 -11.31 -17.26 5.40
N ARG A 333 -10.53 -18.05 6.16
CA ARG A 333 -10.17 -19.42 5.79
C ARG A 333 -11.40 -20.33 5.72
N GLU A 334 -12.31 -20.19 6.68
CA GLU A 334 -13.57 -20.95 6.69
C GLU A 334 -14.43 -20.60 5.46
N ARG A 335 -14.58 -19.31 5.17
CA ARG A 335 -15.33 -18.83 3.99
C ARG A 335 -14.68 -19.24 2.67
N PHE A 336 -13.35 -19.23 2.61
CA PHE A 336 -12.59 -19.75 1.47
C PHE A 336 -12.86 -21.24 1.26
N ASN A 337 -12.83 -22.05 2.31
CA ASN A 337 -13.12 -23.49 2.20
C ASN A 337 -14.54 -23.76 1.69
N ILE A 338 -15.52 -22.99 2.16
CA ILE A 338 -16.91 -23.08 1.66
C ILE A 338 -16.97 -22.74 0.16
N ALA A 339 -16.40 -21.60 -0.24
CA ALA A 339 -16.40 -21.18 -1.65
C ALA A 339 -15.63 -22.17 -2.54
N ASN A 340 -14.53 -22.75 -2.04
CA ASN A 340 -13.77 -23.78 -2.72
C ASN A 340 -14.61 -25.05 -2.95
N GLN A 341 -15.33 -25.52 -1.92
CA GLN A 341 -16.25 -26.66 -2.04
C GLN A 341 -17.39 -26.42 -3.05
N GLN A 342 -17.75 -25.16 -3.29
CA GLN A 342 -18.72 -24.75 -4.31
C GLN A 342 -18.11 -24.64 -5.73
N GLY A 343 -16.80 -24.89 -5.89
CA GLY A 343 -16.11 -24.84 -7.17
C GLY A 343 -15.50 -23.48 -7.52
N TYR A 344 -15.43 -22.54 -6.57
CA TYR A 344 -14.93 -21.18 -6.83
C TYR A 344 -13.41 -21.00 -6.67
N LEU A 345 -12.61 -22.06 -6.56
CA LEU A 345 -11.15 -21.95 -6.41
C LEU A 345 -10.49 -21.16 -7.56
N LYS A 346 -10.77 -21.55 -8.80
CA LYS A 346 -10.25 -20.88 -9.99
C LYS A 346 -10.79 -19.44 -10.10
N PRO A 347 -12.12 -19.20 -9.99
CA PRO A 347 -12.65 -17.84 -9.95
C PRO A 347 -12.04 -16.93 -8.87
N ILE A 348 -11.74 -17.45 -7.67
CA ILE A 348 -11.05 -16.69 -6.62
C ILE A 348 -9.64 -16.30 -7.07
N LEU A 349 -8.87 -17.24 -7.66
CA LEU A 349 -7.53 -16.96 -8.18
C LEU A 349 -7.57 -15.93 -9.31
N ASP A 350 -8.52 -16.05 -10.23
CA ASP A 350 -8.72 -15.12 -11.35
C ASP A 350 -9.01 -13.71 -10.85
N GLU A 351 -9.86 -13.58 -9.82
CA GLU A 351 -10.16 -12.29 -9.20
C GLU A 351 -8.93 -11.70 -8.50
N ILE A 352 -8.13 -12.52 -7.81
CA ILE A 352 -6.86 -12.06 -7.20
C ILE A 352 -5.93 -11.49 -8.27
N ILE A 353 -5.78 -12.15 -9.42
CA ILE A 353 -4.95 -11.67 -10.53
C ILE A 353 -5.51 -10.35 -11.07
N LEU A 354 -6.82 -10.31 -11.39
CA LEU A 354 -7.49 -9.14 -11.94
C LEU A 354 -7.31 -7.92 -11.04
N GLN A 355 -7.62 -8.06 -9.75
CA GLN A 355 -7.51 -6.96 -8.79
C GLN A 355 -6.06 -6.55 -8.55
N SER A 356 -5.13 -7.50 -8.60
CA SER A 356 -3.69 -7.19 -8.52
C SER A 356 -3.23 -6.37 -9.73
N LYS A 357 -3.55 -6.76 -10.96
CA LYS A 357 -3.20 -5.98 -12.16
C LYS A 357 -3.73 -4.55 -12.08
N VAL A 358 -4.98 -4.38 -11.66
CA VAL A 358 -5.61 -3.06 -11.45
C VAL A 358 -4.91 -2.25 -10.36
N GLU A 359 -4.56 -2.86 -9.23
CA GLU A 359 -3.92 -2.18 -8.11
C GLU A 359 -2.53 -1.65 -8.47
N PHE A 360 -1.73 -2.49 -9.12
CA PHE A 360 -0.32 -2.22 -9.39
C PHE A 360 -0.06 -1.48 -10.71
N ASN A 361 -1.13 -1.13 -11.47
CA ASN A 361 -1.05 -0.52 -12.80
C ASN A 361 -0.27 -1.36 -13.81
N TYR A 362 -0.47 -2.67 -13.76
CA TYR A 362 0.11 -3.56 -14.75
C TYR A 362 -0.71 -3.50 -16.03
N ASP A 363 -0.05 -3.24 -17.15
CA ASP A 363 -0.65 -3.35 -18.49
C ASP A 363 -0.07 -4.60 -19.16
N ASP A 364 -0.89 -5.38 -19.87
CA ASP A 364 -0.43 -6.64 -20.49
C ASP A 364 0.64 -6.40 -21.59
N SER A 365 0.85 -5.14 -22.01
CA SER A 365 1.95 -4.73 -22.90
C SER A 365 3.33 -4.72 -22.22
N ASP A 366 3.41 -4.73 -20.89
CA ASP A 366 4.68 -4.74 -20.14
C ASP A 366 5.44 -6.09 -20.26
N THR A 367 4.83 -7.09 -20.91
CA THR A 367 5.41 -8.44 -21.12
C THR A 367 5.91 -8.72 -22.53
N GLU A 368 5.73 -7.82 -23.50
CA GLU A 368 6.12 -8.07 -24.90
C GLU A 368 7.59 -7.73 -25.20
N ASP A 369 8.35 -7.16 -24.26
CA ASP A 369 9.73 -6.67 -24.51
C ASP A 369 10.86 -7.68 -24.15
N ASP A 370 10.55 -8.91 -23.73
CA ASP A 370 11.56 -9.93 -23.36
C ASP A 370 11.75 -11.07 -24.39
N GLU A 371 11.18 -10.95 -25.59
CA GLU A 371 11.40 -11.89 -26.71
C GLU A 371 11.82 -11.18 -28.01
N GLU A 372 12.99 -10.53 -28.04
CA GLU A 372 13.80 -10.37 -29.28
C GLU A 372 15.31 -10.53 -29.04
#